data_AF-A0A7Y8HJJ5-F1
#
_entry.id   AF-A0A7Y8HJJ5-F1
#
_cell.length_a   1.000
_cell.length_b   1.000
_cell.length_c   1.000
_cell.angle_alpha   90.00
_cell.angle_beta   90.00
_cell.angle_gamma   90.00
#
_symmetry.space_group_name_H-M   'P 1'
#
loop_
_entity.id
_entity.type
_entity.pdbx_description
1 polymer ?
#
loop_
_entity_poly.entity_id
_entity_poly.type
_entity_poly.pdbx_seq_one_letter_code
_entity_poly.pdbx_strand_id
1 'polypeptide(L)'
;MNKTRVDDMLIEMISPKIKEIEEKFSKNQPLTQEDINTLLLKNQYNHINHLDDKLNEVVENNTKLKFEFEKRFGEMEIKFEKRFGELEGKFSNLETKFANLETKFEQFQVKMQQTIITTMKWYIGGAGIVLVLMKALDIFVK
;
A
#
# COMPACT_ATOMS: atom_id res chain seq x y z
N MET A 1 25.54 -15.34 16.74
CA MET A 1 26.97 -15.60 16.99
C MET A 1 27.14 -17.09 17.23
N ASN A 2 27.94 -17.74 16.39
CA ASN A 2 28.40 -19.10 16.69
C ASN A 2 29.32 -19.00 17.90
N LYS A 3 29.13 -19.84 18.92
CA LYS A 3 30.09 -19.96 20.03
C LYS A 3 31.47 -20.11 19.44
N THR A 4 32.44 -19.34 19.92
CA THR A 4 33.78 -19.47 19.39
C THR A 4 34.39 -20.75 19.95
N ARG A 5 35.26 -21.41 19.18
CA ARG A 5 36.02 -22.56 19.69
C ARG A 5 36.80 -22.24 20.97
N VAL A 6 37.08 -20.96 21.22
CA VAL A 6 37.81 -20.49 22.40
C VAL A 6 36.92 -20.58 23.65
N ASP A 7 35.63 -20.28 23.53
CA ASP A 7 34.68 -20.28 24.66
C ASP A 7 34.49 -21.70 25.23
N ASP A 8 34.30 -22.68 24.34
CA ASP A 8 34.17 -24.09 24.72
C ASP A 8 35.47 -24.64 25.34
N MET A 9 36.64 -24.22 24.82
CA MET A 9 37.93 -24.59 25.38
C MET A 9 38.14 -24.04 26.80
N LEU A 10 37.72 -22.80 27.08
CA LEU A 10 37.85 -22.22 28.41
C LEU A 10 36.99 -22.95 29.45
N ILE A 11 35.79 -23.40 29.08
CA ILE A 11 34.94 -24.24 29.93
C ILE A 11 35.56 -25.62 30.18
N GLU A 12 36.15 -26.22 29.15
CA GLU A 12 36.83 -27.50 29.28
C GLU A 12 38.04 -27.39 30.23
N MET A 13 38.80 -26.29 30.16
CA MET A 13 39.96 -26.03 31.02
C MET A 13 39.61 -25.86 32.50
N ILE A 14 38.45 -25.29 32.83
CA ILE A 14 38.01 -25.14 34.24
C ILE A 14 37.26 -26.37 34.76
N SER A 15 36.85 -27.28 33.88
CA SER A 15 36.07 -28.48 34.25
C SER A 15 36.73 -29.38 35.30
N PRO A 16 38.06 -29.63 35.28
CA PRO A 16 38.73 -30.38 36.33
C PRO A 16 38.62 -29.70 37.71
N LYS A 17 38.74 -28.37 37.76
CA LYS A 17 38.62 -27.60 39.00
C LYS A 17 37.19 -27.65 39.56
N ILE A 18 36.18 -27.59 38.68
CA ILE A 18 34.78 -27.76 39.07
C ILE A 18 34.54 -29.14 39.71
N LYS A 19 35.11 -30.21 39.15
CA LYS A 19 35.01 -31.56 39.76
C LYS A 19 35.67 -31.63 41.14
N GLU A 20 36.84 -31.01 41.30
CA GLU A 20 37.51 -30.91 42.61
C GLU A 20 36.62 -30.20 43.64
N ILE A 21 35.95 -29.11 43.23
CA ILE A 21 35.02 -28.34 44.06
C ILE A 21 33.80 -29.18 44.45
N GLU A 22 33.22 -29.92 43.50
CA GLU A 22 32.08 -30.83 43.75
C GLU A 22 32.44 -31.94 44.75
N GLU A 23 33.64 -32.51 44.65
CA GLU A 23 34.13 -33.51 45.60
C GLU A 23 34.36 -32.94 47.00
N LYS A 24 34.96 -31.73 47.12
CA LYS A 24 35.12 -31.02 48.40
C LYS A 24 33.77 -30.76 49.05
N PHE A 25 32.82 -30.26 48.26
CA PHE A 25 31.47 -29.98 48.72
C PHE A 25 30.76 -31.25 49.21
N SER A 26 30.88 -32.36 48.47
CA SER A 26 30.32 -33.67 48.84
C SER A 26 30.91 -34.23 50.14
N LYS A 27 32.14 -33.87 50.48
CA LYS A 27 32.82 -34.23 51.72
C LYS A 27 32.61 -33.22 52.86
N ASN A 28 31.73 -32.23 52.69
CA ASN A 28 31.51 -31.12 53.62
C ASN A 28 32.78 -30.31 53.96
N GLN A 29 33.74 -30.25 53.04
CA GLN A 29 34.93 -29.43 53.22
C GLN A 29 34.63 -27.96 52.85
N PRO A 30 35.23 -26.98 53.55
CA PRO A 30 35.03 -25.57 53.24
C PRO A 30 35.60 -25.25 51.85
N LEU A 31 34.85 -24.45 51.07
CA LEU A 31 35.31 -23.94 49.80
C LEU A 31 36.22 -22.72 50.00
N THR A 32 37.28 -22.65 49.20
CA THR A 32 38.17 -21.49 49.18
C THR A 32 37.57 -20.35 48.36
N GLN A 33 38.14 -19.14 48.47
CA GLN A 33 37.73 -18.01 47.62
C GLN A 33 37.94 -18.31 46.12
N GLU A 34 39.00 -19.04 45.77
CA GLU A 34 39.27 -19.48 44.38
C GLU A 34 38.17 -20.42 43.87
N ASP A 35 37.70 -21.35 44.71
CA ASP A 35 36.61 -22.25 44.38
C ASP A 35 35.31 -21.48 44.12
N ILE A 36 35.00 -20.50 44.98
CA ILE A 36 33.84 -19.61 44.82
C ILE A 36 33.95 -18.79 43.53
N ASN A 37 35.11 -18.20 43.27
CA ASN A 37 35.35 -17.42 42.05
C ASN A 37 35.20 -18.28 40.79
N THR A 38 35.68 -19.52 40.81
CA THR A 38 35.55 -20.46 39.69
C THR A 38 34.07 -20.78 39.42
N LEU A 39 33.26 -20.99 40.46
CA LEU A 39 31.82 -21.21 40.33
C LEU A 39 31.09 -19.96 39.78
N LEU A 40 31.46 -18.76 40.26
CA LEU A 40 30.91 -17.50 39.77
C LEU A 40 31.23 -17.28 38.29
N LEU A 41 32.47 -17.54 37.87
CA LEU A 41 32.88 -17.44 36.47
C LEU A 41 32.09 -18.42 35.57
N LYS A 42 31.92 -19.67 36.00
CA LYS A 42 31.09 -20.66 35.29
C LYS A 42 29.64 -20.18 35.18
N ASN A 43 29.08 -19.65 36.27
CA ASN A 43 27.70 -19.15 36.26
C ASN A 43 27.52 -17.97 35.30
N GLN A 44 28.44 -16.99 35.35
CA GLN A 44 28.44 -15.84 34.45
C GLN A 44 28.59 -16.26 32.99
N TYR A 45 29.49 -17.18 32.69
CA TYR A 45 29.64 -17.74 31.35
C TYR A 45 28.33 -18.36 30.84
N ASN A 46 27.68 -19.20 31.66
CA ASN A 46 26.41 -19.82 31.29
C ASN A 46 25.32 -18.78 31.01
N HIS A 47 25.25 -17.73 31.84
CA HIS A 47 24.31 -16.63 31.66
C HIS A 47 24.56 -15.86 30.36
N ILE A 48 25.82 -15.49 30.07
CA ILE A 48 26.20 -14.83 28.82
C ILE A 48 25.84 -15.69 27.61
N ASN A 49 26.12 -16.98 27.67
CA ASN A 49 25.77 -17.89 26.59
C ASN A 49 24.25 -17.94 26.35
N HIS A 50 23.43 -17.95 27.40
CA HIS A 50 21.98 -17.90 27.26
C HIS A 50 21.50 -16.57 26.65
N LEU A 51 22.13 -15.45 27.03
CA LEU A 51 21.83 -14.14 26.43
C LEU A 51 22.19 -14.09 24.94
N ASP A 52 23.30 -14.70 24.53
CA ASP A 52 23.69 -14.79 23.12
C ASP A 52 22.68 -15.62 22.31
N ASP A 53 22.19 -16.72 22.87
CA ASP A 53 21.12 -17.52 22.24
C ASP A 53 19.85 -16.68 22.06
N LYS A 54 19.46 -15.90 23.08
CA LYS A 54 18.32 -14.97 22.99
C LYS A 54 18.55 -13.84 22.00
N LEU A 55 19.78 -13.34 21.88
CA LEU A 55 20.14 -12.33 20.89
C LEU A 55 20.01 -12.91 19.47
N ASN A 56 20.44 -14.14 19.24
CA ASN A 56 20.28 -14.83 17.96
C ASN A 56 18.79 -14.98 17.59
N GLU A 57 17.95 -15.37 18.54
CA GLU A 57 16.49 -15.45 18.38
C GLU A 57 15.90 -14.09 17.98
N VAL A 58 16.31 -13.00 18.64
CA VAL A 58 15.85 -11.65 18.31
C VAL A 58 16.32 -11.21 16.92
N VAL A 59 17.56 -11.50 16.54
CA VAL A 59 18.09 -11.18 15.21
C VAL A 59 17.32 -11.93 14.12
N GLU A 60 17.02 -13.21 14.34
CA GLU A 60 16.22 -14.02 13.42
C GLU A 60 14.79 -13.47 13.31
N ASN A 61 14.14 -13.18 14.44
CA ASN A 61 12.79 -12.61 14.47
C ASN A 61 12.73 -11.25 13.77
N ASN A 62 13.72 -10.38 13.97
CA ASN A 62 13.81 -9.10 13.28
C ASN A 62 14.02 -9.27 11.77
N THR A 63 14.81 -10.25 11.36
CA THR A 63 15.01 -10.57 9.93
C THR A 63 13.71 -11.04 9.29
N LYS A 64 12.97 -11.94 9.97
CA LYS A 64 11.64 -12.39 9.54
C LYS A 64 10.64 -11.24 9.47
N LEU A 65 10.59 -10.40 10.50
CA LEU A 65 9.72 -9.24 10.55
C LEU A 65 10.00 -8.26 9.40
N LYS A 66 11.27 -7.99 9.13
CA LYS A 66 11.67 -7.14 7.99
C LYS A 66 11.18 -7.73 6.66
N PHE A 67 11.38 -9.04 6.45
CA PHE A 67 10.92 -9.72 5.25
C PHE A 67 9.38 -9.68 5.10
N GLU A 68 8.63 -9.93 6.17
CA GLU A 68 7.17 -9.85 6.15
C GLU A 68 6.67 -8.43 5.86
N PHE A 69 7.36 -7.42 6.39
CA PHE A 69 7.06 -6.03 6.12
C PHE A 69 7.30 -5.66 4.65
N GLU A 70 8.47 -6.00 4.10
CA GLU A 70 8.79 -5.79 2.68
C GLU A 70 7.77 -6.48 1.77
N LYS A 71 7.39 -7.73 2.08
CA LYS A 71 6.37 -8.47 1.34
C LYS A 71 5.02 -7.75 1.37
N ARG A 72 4.54 -7.34 2.55
CA ARG A 72 3.26 -6.64 2.71
C ARG A 72 3.25 -5.30 1.98
N PHE A 73 4.36 -4.56 2.01
CA PHE A 73 4.49 -3.31 1.27
C PHE A 73 4.45 -3.52 -0.23
N GLY A 74 5.16 -4.52 -0.76
CA GLY A 74 5.11 -4.86 -2.19
C GLY A 74 3.70 -5.28 -2.65
N GLU A 75 3.01 -6.10 -1.86
CA GLU A 75 1.61 -6.48 -2.15
C GLU A 75 0.67 -5.26 -2.14
N MET A 76 0.91 -4.31 -1.23
CA MET A 76 0.14 -3.07 -1.15
C MET A 76 0.40 -2.18 -2.37
N GLU A 77 1.66 -2.01 -2.78
CA GLU A 77 2.05 -1.22 -3.95
C GLU A 77 1.38 -1.74 -5.22
N ILE A 78 1.45 -3.06 -5.47
CA ILE A 78 0.79 -3.70 -6.62
C ILE A 78 -0.73 -3.46 -6.59
N LYS A 79 -1.35 -3.56 -5.42
CA LYS A 79 -2.79 -3.34 -5.27
C LYS A 79 -3.17 -1.88 -5.53
N PHE A 80 -2.35 -0.92 -5.10
CA PHE A 80 -2.56 0.48 -5.39
C PHE A 80 -2.42 0.77 -6.88
N GLU A 81 -1.34 0.30 -7.51
CA GLU A 81 -1.09 0.48 -8.94
C GLU A 81 -2.27 -0.03 -9.77
N LYS A 82 -2.75 -1.24 -9.48
CA LYS A 82 -3.92 -1.82 -10.15
C LYS A 82 -5.18 -0.95 -9.99
N ARG A 83 -5.45 -0.47 -8.77
CA ARG A 83 -6.63 0.38 -8.50
C ARG A 83 -6.54 1.73 -9.18
N PHE A 84 -5.36 2.32 -9.23
CA PHE A 84 -5.13 3.58 -9.94
C PHE A 84 -5.28 3.40 -11.45
N GLY A 85 -4.70 2.36 -12.05
CA GLY A 85 -4.91 2.06 -13.47
C GLY A 85 -6.38 1.80 -13.82
N GLU A 86 -7.13 1.09 -12.96
CA GLU A 86 -8.58 0.92 -13.13
C GLU A 86 -9.35 2.25 -13.05
N LEU A 87 -8.91 3.16 -12.18
CA LEU A 87 -9.52 4.49 -12.02
C LEU A 87 -9.23 5.39 -13.23
N GLU A 88 -7.99 5.40 -13.72
CA GLU A 88 -7.59 6.11 -14.94
C GLU A 88 -8.41 5.63 -16.15
N GLY A 89 -8.58 4.31 -16.30
CA GLY A 89 -9.43 3.74 -17.36
C GLY A 89 -10.89 4.19 -17.25
N LYS A 90 -11.45 4.24 -16.04
CA LYS A 90 -12.80 4.77 -15.82
C LYS A 90 -12.90 6.26 -16.14
N PHE A 91 -11.88 7.03 -15.81
CA PHE A 91 -11.83 8.47 -16.08
C PHE A 91 -11.76 8.75 -17.58
N SER A 92 -10.88 8.07 -18.32
CA SER A 92 -10.79 8.19 -19.79
C SER A 92 -12.11 7.82 -20.49
N ASN A 93 -12.80 6.78 -20.02
CA ASN A 93 -14.13 6.45 -20.52
C ASN A 93 -15.17 7.53 -20.19
N LEU A 94 -15.08 8.18 -19.02
CA LEU A 94 -15.93 9.30 -18.65
C LEU A 94 -15.70 10.50 -19.57
N GLU A 95 -14.44 10.87 -19.82
CA GLU A 95 -14.06 11.94 -20.76
C GLU A 95 -14.65 11.69 -22.15
N THR A 96 -14.53 10.46 -22.65
CA THR A 96 -15.11 10.07 -23.95
C THR A 96 -16.63 10.23 -23.97
N LYS A 97 -17.33 9.85 -22.89
CA LYS A 97 -18.78 10.04 -22.76
C LYS A 97 -19.16 11.51 -22.71
N PHE A 98 -18.37 12.36 -22.03
CA PHE A 98 -18.59 13.80 -21.99
C PHE A 98 -18.40 14.45 -23.36
N ALA A 99 -17.33 14.13 -24.08
CA ALA A 99 -17.12 14.62 -25.45
C ALA A 99 -18.29 14.24 -26.38
N ASN A 100 -18.76 12.99 -26.29
CA ASN A 100 -19.93 12.53 -27.04
C ASN A 100 -21.22 13.29 -26.66
N LEU A 101 -21.38 13.65 -25.39
CA LEU A 101 -22.54 14.43 -24.93
C LEU A 101 -22.47 15.87 -25.44
N GLU A 102 -21.28 16.48 -25.43
CA GLU A 102 -21.02 17.80 -26.00
C GLU A 102 -21.38 17.87 -27.48
N THR A 103 -20.91 16.90 -28.29
CA THR A 103 -21.28 16.81 -29.71
C THR A 103 -22.79 16.64 -29.92
N LYS A 104 -23.47 15.82 -29.10
CA LYS A 104 -24.93 15.69 -29.18
C LYS A 104 -25.65 16.98 -28.84
N PHE A 105 -25.12 17.74 -27.87
CA PHE A 105 -25.69 19.03 -27.47
C PHE A 105 -25.53 20.07 -28.58
N GLU A 106 -24.35 20.17 -29.21
CA GLU A 106 -24.13 21.02 -30.40
C GLU A 106 -25.10 20.67 -31.53
N GLN A 107 -25.24 19.38 -31.85
CA GLN A 107 -26.19 18.92 -32.87
C GLN A 107 -27.64 19.29 -32.53
N PHE A 108 -28.02 19.20 -31.25
CA PHE A 108 -29.33 19.61 -30.79
C PHE A 108 -29.56 21.12 -30.95
N GLN A 109 -28.57 21.95 -30.60
CA GLN A 109 -28.62 23.40 -30.82
C GLN A 109 -28.79 23.75 -32.30
N VAL A 110 -28.03 23.10 -33.19
CA VAL A 110 -28.14 23.32 -34.65
C VAL A 110 -29.52 22.94 -35.16
N LYS A 111 -30.05 21.78 -34.75
CA LYS A 111 -31.41 21.35 -35.14
C LYS A 111 -32.46 22.35 -34.65
N MET A 112 -32.36 22.81 -33.40
CA MET A 112 -33.25 23.84 -32.87
C MET A 112 -33.22 25.12 -33.70
N GLN A 113 -32.03 25.63 -34.03
CA GLN A 113 -31.88 26.82 -34.89
C GLN A 113 -32.51 26.60 -36.28
N GLN A 114 -32.27 25.45 -36.90
CA GLN A 114 -32.85 25.10 -38.20
C GLN A 114 -34.38 25.04 -38.15
N THR A 115 -34.97 24.46 -37.10
CA THR A 115 -36.42 24.41 -36.91
C THR A 115 -37.01 25.81 -36.73
N ILE A 116 -36.36 26.67 -35.93
CA ILE A 116 -36.77 28.07 -35.75
C ILE A 116 -36.73 28.83 -37.08
N ILE A 117 -35.63 28.73 -37.83
CA ILE A 117 -35.49 29.41 -39.13
C ILE A 117 -36.55 28.91 -40.12
N THR A 118 -36.77 27.60 -40.18
CA THR A 118 -37.74 27.00 -41.12
C THR A 118 -39.17 27.42 -40.78
N THR A 119 -39.55 27.40 -39.50
CA THR A 119 -40.87 27.86 -39.07
C THR A 119 -41.07 29.35 -39.35
N MET A 120 -40.10 30.21 -39.05
CA MET A 120 -40.16 31.65 -39.37
C MET A 120 -40.33 31.90 -40.87
N LYS A 121 -39.62 31.16 -41.74
CA LYS A 121 -39.77 31.27 -43.20
C LYS A 121 -41.21 31.02 -43.67
N TRP A 122 -41.85 29.96 -43.18
CA TRP A 122 -43.24 29.65 -43.51
C TRP A 122 -44.22 30.68 -42.99
N TYR A 123 -44.02 31.19 -41.77
CA TYR A 123 -44.85 32.25 -41.19
C TYR A 123 -44.77 33.55 -42.03
N ILE A 124 -43.56 34.01 -42.38
CA ILE A 124 -43.37 35.22 -43.19
C ILE A 124 -43.97 35.04 -44.59
N GLY A 125 -43.73 33.88 -45.22
CA GLY A 125 -44.30 33.57 -46.53
C GLY A 125 -45.83 33.56 -46.53
N GLY A 126 -46.43 32.87 -45.55
CA GLY A 126 -47.89 32.82 -45.38
C GLY A 126 -48.51 34.20 -45.12
N ALA A 127 -47.91 34.99 -44.23
CA ALA A 127 -48.35 36.37 -43.97
C ALA A 127 -48.27 37.24 -45.22
N GLY A 128 -47.21 37.12 -46.03
CA GLY A 128 -47.07 37.83 -47.30
C GLY A 128 -48.17 37.49 -48.30
N ILE A 129 -48.50 36.20 -48.45
CA ILE A 129 -49.61 35.74 -49.31
C ILE A 129 -50.94 36.33 -48.83
N VAL A 130 -51.22 36.28 -47.53
CA VAL A 130 -52.45 36.85 -46.95
C VAL A 130 -52.55 38.36 -47.23
N LEU A 131 -51.46 39.10 -47.05
CA LEU A 131 -51.44 40.55 -47.34
C LEU A 131 -51.70 40.87 -48.80
N VAL A 132 -51.12 40.10 -49.74
CA VAL A 132 -51.38 40.27 -51.17
C VAL A 132 -52.84 39.99 -51.51
N LEU A 133 -53.41 38.92 -50.96
CA LEU A 133 -54.82 38.57 -51.15
C LEU A 133 -55.75 39.65 -50.59
N MET A 134 -55.49 40.17 -49.39
CA MET A 134 -56.25 41.29 -48.81
C MET A 134 -56.21 42.53 -49.72
N LYS A 135 -55.03 42.91 -50.20
CA LYS A 135 -54.87 44.06 -51.09
C LYS A 135 -55.58 43.88 -52.44
N ALA A 136 -55.57 42.67 -52.99
CA ALA A 136 -56.27 42.37 -54.23
C ALA A 136 -57.79 42.48 -54.07
N LEU A 137 -58.33 42.01 -52.93
CA LEU A 137 -59.75 42.15 -52.59
C LEU A 137 -60.14 43.62 -52.44
N ASP A 138 -59.32 44.45 -51.78
CA ASP A 138 -59.58 45.89 -51.64
C ASP A 138 -59.68 46.60 -53.00
N ILE A 139 -58.89 46.18 -54.00
CA ILE A 139 -58.95 46.74 -55.36
C ILE A 139 -60.23 46.28 -56.07
N PHE A 140 -60.66 45.04 -55.86
CA PHE A 140 -61.81 44.47 -56.56
C PHE A 140 -63.17 44.92 -55.99
N VAL A 141 -63.19 45.30 -54.71
CA VAL A 141 -64.40 45.79 -54.00
C VAL A 141 -64.58 47.31 -54.14
N LYS A 142 -63.59 48.03 -54.68
CA LYS A 142 -63.66 49.46 -55.03
C LYS A 142 -64.12 49.69 -56.46
#